data_AF-A0A960HYN7-F1
#
_entry.id   AF-A0A960HYN7-F1
#
_cell.length_a   1.000
_cell.length_b   1.000
_cell.length_c   1.000
_cell.angle_alpha   90.00
_cell.angle_beta   90.00
_cell.angle_gamma   90.00
#
_symmetry.space_group_name_H-M   'P 1'
#
loop_
_entity.id
_entity.type
_entity.pdbx_description
1 polymer ?
#
loop_
_entity_poly.entity_id
_entity_poly.type
_entity_poly.pdbx_seq_one_letter_code
_entity_poly.pdbx_strand_id
1 'polypeptide(L)'
;YLITQPGLTVAVLDTVRPGEAGGTLREDQIDWLDALCQQSTEPVLVCGHHPLTHPGDDPSQQAFNIPADVSEGLINLARRRDAFCAYTSGHTHRNAMRTRADLPNVAFIEVASLKDYPGVWGRYDVYESGMVFSVRRVLDPDALSWTERTRHMFAGTYGSYALGALGERSAVLRWR
;
A
#
# COMPACT_ATOMS: atom_id res chain seq x y z
N TYR A 1 -12.44 -3.13 -8.50
CA TYR A 1 -13.61 -2.22 -8.63
C TYR A 1 -13.13 -0.78 -8.62
N LEU A 2 -13.97 0.18 -9.00
CA LEU A 2 -13.60 1.59 -9.18
C LEU A 2 -14.46 2.49 -8.30
N ILE A 3 -13.85 3.49 -7.66
CA ILE A 3 -14.54 4.59 -6.97
C ILE A 3 -14.00 5.90 -7.51
N THR A 4 -14.87 6.80 -7.95
CA THR A 4 -14.47 8.13 -8.43
C THR A 4 -15.08 9.20 -7.55
N GLN A 5 -14.25 10.14 -7.11
CA GLN A 5 -14.62 11.35 -6.41
C GLN A 5 -13.93 12.54 -7.09
N PRO A 6 -14.42 13.79 -6.92
CA PRO A 6 -13.68 14.95 -7.37
C PRO A 6 -12.24 14.94 -6.82
N GLY A 7 -11.24 15.05 -7.70
CA GLY A 7 -9.82 15.10 -7.33
C GLY A 7 -9.13 13.75 -7.10
N LEU A 8 -9.84 12.61 -7.13
CA LEU A 8 -9.22 11.29 -6.97
C LEU A 8 -10.08 10.15 -7.55
N THR A 9 -9.43 9.27 -8.29
CA THR A 9 -9.96 7.94 -8.62
C THR A 9 -9.26 6.87 -7.79
N VAL A 10 -10.03 5.94 -7.23
CA VAL A 10 -9.51 4.78 -6.50
C VAL A 10 -9.78 3.51 -7.31
N ALA A 11 -8.71 2.86 -7.74
CA ALA A 11 -8.74 1.60 -8.49
C ALA A 11 -8.38 0.45 -7.55
N VAL A 12 -9.27 -0.53 -7.40
CA VAL A 12 -9.05 -1.67 -6.50
C VAL A 12 -8.84 -2.95 -7.30
N LEU A 13 -7.67 -3.55 -7.11
CA LEU A 13 -7.23 -4.79 -7.74
C LEU A 13 -7.48 -5.98 -6.82
N ASP A 14 -7.89 -7.10 -7.39
CA ASP A 14 -7.89 -8.37 -6.67
C ASP A 14 -6.51 -9.00 -6.77
N THR A 15 -5.82 -9.05 -5.63
CA THR A 15 -4.46 -9.61 -5.55
C THR A 15 -4.42 -11.05 -5.04
N VAL A 16 -5.57 -11.70 -4.82
CA VAL A 16 -5.65 -13.00 -4.15
C VAL A 16 -5.22 -14.14 -5.07
N ARG A 17 -4.42 -15.06 -4.53
CA ARG A 17 -4.23 -16.41 -5.07
C ARG A 17 -4.95 -17.41 -4.17
N PRO A 18 -6.02 -18.08 -4.63
CA PRO A 18 -6.77 -19.01 -3.79
C PRO A 18 -5.86 -20.10 -3.19
N GLY A 19 -5.83 -20.19 -1.87
CA GLY A 19 -5.03 -21.19 -1.14
C GLY A 19 -3.56 -20.81 -0.90
N GLU A 20 -3.11 -19.64 -1.37
CA GLU A 20 -1.74 -19.16 -1.15
C GLU A 20 -1.70 -17.93 -0.23
N ALA A 21 -0.60 -17.78 0.50
CA ALA A 21 -0.38 -16.59 1.33
C ALA A 21 0.07 -15.38 0.48
N GLY A 22 0.82 -15.60 -0.60
CA GLY A 22 1.30 -14.54 -1.48
C GLY A 22 0.28 -14.11 -2.53
N GLY A 23 0.45 -12.89 -3.04
CA GLY A 23 -0.48 -12.30 -4.00
C GLY A 23 -0.10 -12.48 -5.47
N THR A 24 -1.00 -12.16 -6.39
CA THR A 24 -0.68 -12.02 -7.82
C THR A 24 -1.50 -10.91 -8.46
N LEU A 25 -1.26 -10.61 -9.72
CA LEU A 25 -2.14 -9.81 -10.56
C LEU A 25 -2.31 -10.54 -11.89
N ARG A 26 -3.57 -10.64 -12.32
CA ARG A 26 -3.90 -11.14 -13.65
C ARG A 26 -3.65 -10.05 -14.70
N GLU A 27 -3.33 -10.47 -15.93
CA GLU A 27 -3.05 -9.58 -17.07
C GLU A 27 -4.24 -8.65 -17.38
N ASP A 28 -5.48 -9.18 -17.33
CA ASP A 28 -6.71 -8.41 -17.54
C ASP A 28 -6.85 -7.22 -16.56
N GLN A 29 -6.41 -7.38 -15.31
CA GLN A 29 -6.42 -6.29 -14.33
C GLN A 29 -5.35 -5.23 -14.62
N ILE A 30 -4.19 -5.64 -15.15
CA ILE A 30 -3.10 -4.73 -15.52
C ILE A 30 -3.53 -3.91 -16.74
N ASP A 31 -4.11 -4.56 -17.76
CA ASP A 31 -4.62 -3.90 -18.96
C ASP A 31 -5.76 -2.93 -18.64
N TRP A 32 -6.70 -3.36 -17.79
CA TRP A 32 -7.77 -2.51 -17.30
C TRP A 32 -7.25 -1.26 -16.58
N LEU A 33 -6.29 -1.43 -15.68
CA LEU A 33 -5.67 -0.32 -14.95
C LEU A 33 -4.90 0.61 -15.90
N ASP A 34 -4.22 0.06 -16.90
CA ASP A 34 -3.46 0.83 -17.87
C ASP A 34 -4.38 1.75 -18.69
N ALA A 35 -5.50 1.20 -19.18
CA ALA A 35 -6.53 1.95 -19.89
C ALA A 35 -7.17 3.02 -19.00
N LEU A 36 -7.45 2.69 -17.74
CA LEU A 36 -7.99 3.64 -16.76
C LEU A 36 -7.02 4.82 -16.55
N CYS A 37 -5.76 4.54 -16.25
CA CYS A 37 -4.77 5.59 -16.01
C CYS A 37 -4.44 6.38 -17.28
N GLN A 38 -4.59 5.80 -18.48
CA GLN A 38 -4.44 6.52 -19.74
C GLN A 38 -5.54 7.57 -19.96
N GLN A 39 -6.77 7.25 -19.54
CA GLN A 39 -7.95 8.09 -19.78
C GLN A 39 -8.19 9.09 -18.64
N SER A 40 -7.60 8.85 -17.46
CA SER A 40 -7.81 9.68 -16.27
C SER A 40 -7.06 11.01 -16.38
N THR A 41 -7.78 12.11 -16.16
CA THR A 41 -7.20 13.43 -15.89
C THR A 41 -6.94 13.68 -14.41
N GLU A 42 -7.51 12.83 -13.55
CA GLU A 42 -7.34 12.88 -12.10
C GLU A 42 -6.29 11.84 -11.65
N PRO A 43 -5.63 12.05 -10.48
CA PRO A 43 -4.79 11.03 -9.87
C PRO A 43 -5.58 9.73 -9.61
N VAL A 44 -4.89 8.61 -9.79
CA VAL A 44 -5.38 7.24 -9.57
C VAL A 44 -4.59 6.62 -8.43
N LEU A 45 -5.26 6.45 -7.30
CA LEU A 45 -4.77 5.67 -6.16
C LEU A 45 -5.15 4.20 -6.39
N VAL A 46 -4.16 3.32 -6.44
CA VAL A 46 -4.36 1.89 -6.64
C VAL A 46 -4.33 1.17 -5.31
N CYS A 47 -5.32 0.32 -5.05
CA CYS A 47 -5.42 -0.49 -3.84
C CYS A 47 -5.32 -1.97 -4.18
N GLY A 48 -4.56 -2.72 -3.39
CA GLY A 48 -4.54 -4.19 -3.39
C GLY A 48 -4.43 -4.73 -1.97
N HIS A 49 -4.51 -6.05 -1.81
CA HIS A 49 -4.29 -6.65 -0.48
C HIS A 49 -2.80 -6.86 -0.22
N HIS A 50 -2.10 -7.50 -1.16
CA HIS A 50 -0.70 -7.88 -1.03
C HIS A 50 0.25 -6.75 -1.48
N PRO A 51 1.36 -6.51 -0.79
CA PRO A 51 2.36 -5.54 -1.24
C PRO A 51 3.13 -6.03 -2.47
N LEU A 52 3.79 -5.10 -3.14
CA LEU A 52 4.72 -5.41 -4.21
C LEU A 52 6.06 -5.91 -3.64
N THR A 53 6.73 -6.78 -4.38
CA THR A 53 8.13 -7.08 -4.13
C THR A 53 9.01 -6.01 -4.76
N HIS A 54 9.90 -5.43 -3.95
CA HIS A 54 10.88 -4.45 -4.39
C HIS A 54 12.32 -5.03 -4.36
N PRO A 55 13.23 -4.52 -5.20
CA PRO A 55 14.64 -4.88 -5.12
C PRO A 55 15.22 -4.62 -3.72
N GLY A 56 15.88 -5.63 -3.15
CA GLY A 56 16.47 -5.55 -1.82
C GLY A 56 15.54 -5.96 -0.67
N ASP A 57 14.28 -6.32 -0.96
CA ASP A 57 13.39 -6.89 0.05
C ASP A 57 13.94 -8.21 0.59
N ASP A 58 13.75 -8.42 1.90
CA ASP A 58 14.10 -9.66 2.58
C ASP A 58 13.41 -10.86 1.90
N PRO A 59 14.16 -11.87 1.42
CA PRO A 59 13.61 -13.05 0.76
C PRO A 59 12.54 -13.77 1.59
N SER A 60 12.65 -13.75 2.92
CA SER A 60 11.66 -14.37 3.82
C SER A 60 10.28 -13.71 3.75
N GLN A 61 10.21 -12.45 3.29
CA GLN A 61 8.96 -11.71 3.16
C GLN A 61 8.38 -11.78 1.75
N GLN A 62 9.18 -12.10 0.74
CA GLN A 62 8.71 -12.18 -0.66
C GLN A 62 7.64 -13.26 -0.86
N ALA A 63 7.61 -14.29 -0.02
CA ALA A 63 6.58 -15.34 -0.06
C ALA A 63 5.15 -14.82 0.23
N PHE A 64 5.03 -13.65 0.87
CA PHE A 64 3.76 -12.99 1.23
C PHE A 64 3.40 -11.85 0.25
N ASN A 65 4.30 -11.51 -0.65
CA ASN A 65 4.15 -10.38 -1.57
C ASN A 65 3.61 -10.86 -2.93
N ILE A 66 3.34 -9.89 -3.81
CA ILE A 66 3.23 -10.14 -5.24
C ILE A 66 4.63 -10.46 -5.80
N PRO A 67 4.80 -11.51 -6.64
CA PRO A 67 6.07 -11.87 -7.25
C PRO A 67 6.78 -10.70 -7.93
N ALA A 68 8.11 -10.74 -7.98
CA ALA A 68 8.92 -9.61 -8.46
C ALA A 68 8.64 -9.24 -9.92
N ASP A 69 8.45 -10.22 -10.80
CA ASP A 69 8.10 -10.01 -12.21
C ASP A 69 6.74 -9.33 -12.38
N VAL A 70 5.73 -9.80 -11.64
CA VAL A 70 4.38 -9.20 -11.64
C VAL A 70 4.41 -7.79 -11.03
N SER A 71 5.19 -7.60 -9.96
CA SER A 71 5.39 -6.31 -9.29
C SER A 71 6.03 -5.29 -10.24
N GLU A 72 7.07 -5.69 -10.96
CA GLU A 72 7.72 -4.83 -11.97
C GLU A 72 6.77 -4.47 -13.11
N GLY A 73 5.83 -5.36 -13.48
CA GLY A 73 4.74 -5.02 -14.40
C GLY A 73 3.91 -3.82 -13.96
N LEU A 74 3.51 -3.77 -12.68
CA LEU A 74 2.76 -2.65 -12.11
C LEU A 74 3.63 -1.39 -11.94
N ILE A 75 4.90 -1.55 -11.54
CA ILE A 75 5.86 -0.44 -11.43
C ILE A 75 6.11 0.19 -12.82
N ASN A 76 6.20 -0.62 -13.87
CA ASN A 76 6.31 -0.14 -15.25
C ASN A 76 5.05 0.60 -15.70
N LEU A 77 3.87 0.25 -15.17
CA LEU A 77 2.62 0.99 -15.41
C LEU A 77 2.69 2.36 -14.73
N ALA A 78 3.10 2.41 -13.47
CA ALA A 78 3.32 3.68 -12.77
C ALA A 78 4.36 4.57 -13.49
N ARG A 79 5.35 3.98 -14.16
CA ARG A 79 6.36 4.73 -14.92
C ARG A 79 5.83 5.37 -16.20
N ARG A 80 4.87 4.72 -16.87
CA ARG A 80 4.29 5.20 -18.14
C ARG A 80 2.99 5.99 -17.99
N ARG A 81 2.34 5.95 -16.81
CA ARG A 81 1.04 6.58 -16.55
C ARG A 81 1.13 7.61 -15.42
N ASP A 82 1.14 8.88 -15.80
CA ASP A 82 1.24 10.01 -14.87
C ASP A 82 0.09 10.10 -13.87
N ALA A 83 -1.09 9.58 -14.24
CA ALA A 83 -2.23 9.50 -13.35
C ALA A 83 -1.98 8.55 -12.16
N PHE A 84 -1.12 7.53 -12.28
CA PHE A 84 -0.84 6.60 -11.18
C PHE A 84 -0.07 7.33 -10.07
N CYS A 85 -0.71 7.57 -8.92
CA CYS A 85 -0.11 8.37 -7.84
C CYS A 85 0.38 7.55 -6.65
N ALA A 86 -0.22 6.40 -6.37
CA ALA A 86 0.25 5.49 -5.32
C ALA A 86 -0.34 4.09 -5.46
N TYR A 87 0.34 3.11 -4.88
CA TYR A 87 -0.20 1.79 -4.58
C TYR A 87 -0.28 1.61 -3.07
N THR A 88 -1.45 1.27 -2.54
CA THR A 88 -1.63 0.96 -1.12
C THR A 88 -2.06 -0.49 -0.90
N SER A 89 -1.49 -1.09 0.13
CA SER A 89 -1.69 -2.49 0.49
C SER A 89 -1.65 -2.70 2.00
N GLY A 90 -2.00 -3.91 2.42
CA GLY A 90 -1.88 -4.37 3.80
C GLY A 90 -1.14 -5.71 3.82
N HIS A 91 -1.83 -6.75 4.29
CA HIS A 91 -1.37 -8.15 4.32
C HIS A 91 -0.21 -8.46 5.28
N THR A 92 0.88 -7.70 5.23
CA THR A 92 2.09 -7.91 6.05
C THR A 92 1.95 -7.41 7.48
N HIS A 93 0.87 -6.68 7.78
CA HIS A 93 0.59 -6.08 9.08
C HIS A 93 1.67 -5.09 9.57
N ARG A 94 2.53 -4.57 8.68
CA ARG A 94 3.47 -3.49 9.00
C ARG A 94 3.08 -2.18 8.34
N ASN A 95 3.59 -1.09 8.90
CA ASN A 95 3.66 0.18 8.18
C ASN A 95 4.99 0.22 7.43
N ALA A 96 4.92 0.43 6.13
CA ALA A 96 6.09 0.68 5.30
C ALA A 96 5.71 1.64 4.18
N MET A 97 6.69 2.40 3.71
CA MET A 97 6.55 3.20 2.50
C MET A 97 7.81 3.10 1.68
N ARG A 98 7.65 2.90 0.39
CA ARG A 98 8.74 2.89 -0.58
C ARG A 98 8.47 3.96 -1.62
N THR A 99 9.49 4.76 -1.87
CA THR A 99 9.56 5.67 -3.01
C THR A 99 10.75 5.26 -3.87
N ARG A 100 10.75 5.68 -5.13
CA ARG A 100 11.84 5.38 -6.05
C ARG A 100 12.33 6.64 -6.73
N ALA A 101 13.64 6.74 -6.94
CA ALA A 101 14.25 7.90 -7.59
C ALA A 101 13.73 8.10 -9.03
N ASP A 102 13.39 7.01 -9.72
CA ASP A 102 12.83 7.02 -11.08
C ASP A 102 11.30 7.20 -11.10
N LEU A 103 10.65 7.24 -9.95
CA LEU A 103 9.22 7.51 -9.76
C LEU A 103 9.00 8.45 -8.56
N PRO A 104 9.52 9.69 -8.60
CA PRO A 104 9.56 10.57 -7.42
C PRO A 104 8.19 10.97 -6.88
N ASN A 105 7.14 10.87 -7.71
CA ASN A 105 5.76 11.24 -7.36
C ASN A 105 4.86 10.01 -7.11
N VAL A 106 5.44 8.81 -6.99
CA VAL A 106 4.69 7.58 -6.71
C VAL A 106 5.19 6.96 -5.40
N ALA A 107 4.24 6.60 -4.53
CA ALA A 107 4.51 5.88 -3.30
C ALA A 107 3.87 4.48 -3.31
N PHE A 108 4.61 3.50 -2.78
CA PHE A 108 4.11 2.16 -2.49
C PHE A 108 3.98 2.04 -0.97
N ILE A 109 2.75 1.88 -0.49
CA ILE A 109 2.38 2.05 0.91
C ILE A 109 1.83 0.74 1.45
N GLU A 110 2.34 0.34 2.61
CA GLU A 110 1.79 -0.73 3.43
C GLU A 110 1.22 -0.12 4.71
N VAL A 111 -0.01 -0.49 5.06
CA VAL A 111 -0.65 -0.07 6.31
C VAL A 111 -0.75 -1.26 7.24
N ALA A 112 -0.30 -1.08 8.49
CA ALA A 112 -0.37 -2.13 9.49
C ALA A 112 -1.81 -2.52 9.82
N SER A 113 -1.96 -3.72 10.39
CA SER A 113 -3.28 -4.27 10.70
C SER A 113 -4.02 -3.46 11.76
N LEU A 114 -5.35 -3.45 11.66
CA LEU A 114 -6.23 -2.94 12.71
C LEU A 114 -6.24 -3.87 13.93
N LYS A 115 -6.07 -5.18 13.71
CA LYS A 115 -6.22 -6.21 14.74
C LYS A 115 -5.00 -6.29 15.65
N ASP A 116 -3.80 -6.13 15.10
CA ASP A 116 -2.56 -6.33 15.83
C ASP A 116 -1.85 -4.99 16.02
N TYR A 117 -0.85 -4.92 16.91
CA TYR A 117 -0.05 -3.73 17.14
C TYR A 117 0.45 -3.13 15.82
N PRO A 118 0.31 -1.81 15.58
CA PRO A 118 -0.17 -0.79 16.51
C PRO A 118 -1.70 -0.60 16.58
N GLY A 119 -2.50 -1.33 15.80
CA GLY A 119 -3.95 -1.18 15.73
C GLY A 119 -4.33 0.08 14.97
N VAL A 120 -4.13 0.09 13.66
CA VAL A 120 -4.18 1.32 12.86
C VAL A 120 -5.02 1.18 11.58
N TRP A 121 -5.29 2.34 10.98
CA TRP A 121 -5.85 2.50 9.64
C TRP A 121 -5.14 3.64 8.90
N GLY A 122 -5.16 3.61 7.57
CA GLY A 122 -4.55 4.64 6.72
C GLY A 122 -5.55 5.73 6.37
N ARG A 123 -5.16 6.99 6.56
CA ARG A 123 -5.92 8.18 6.17
C ARG A 123 -5.24 8.85 4.98
N TYR A 124 -6.05 9.21 4.00
CA TYR A 124 -5.65 9.83 2.74
C TYR A 124 -6.45 11.13 2.58
N ASP A 125 -5.83 12.26 2.87
CA ASP A 125 -6.45 13.59 2.73
C ASP A 125 -6.06 14.18 1.37
N VAL A 126 -7.02 14.31 0.46
CA VAL A 126 -6.81 14.71 -0.95
C VAL A 126 -6.94 16.23 -1.11
N TYR A 127 -6.03 16.83 -1.88
CA TYR A 127 -5.96 18.24 -2.20
C TYR A 127 -5.66 18.45 -3.70
N GLU A 128 -5.86 19.67 -4.20
CA GLU A 128 -5.65 20.00 -5.63
C GLU A 128 -4.24 19.72 -6.13
N SER A 129 -3.21 19.79 -5.27
CA SER A 129 -1.80 19.62 -5.65
C SER A 129 -1.12 18.37 -5.07
N GLY A 130 -1.87 17.54 -4.36
CA GLY A 130 -1.31 16.39 -3.67
C GLY A 130 -2.25 15.72 -2.71
N MET A 131 -1.68 14.83 -1.91
CA MET A 131 -2.37 14.12 -0.85
C MET A 131 -1.47 14.01 0.37
N VAL A 132 -2.08 14.11 1.55
CA VAL A 132 -1.41 13.75 2.81
C VAL A 132 -1.82 12.33 3.18
N PHE A 133 -0.83 11.44 3.27
CA PHE A 133 -1.01 10.11 3.84
C PHE A 133 -0.61 10.14 5.32
N SER A 134 -1.45 9.56 6.17
CA SER A 134 -1.13 9.39 7.59
C SER A 134 -1.75 8.12 8.17
N VAL A 135 -0.99 7.40 8.99
CA VAL A 135 -1.48 6.26 9.76
C VAL A 135 -2.11 6.76 11.05
N ARG A 136 -3.31 6.28 11.36
CA ARG A 136 -4.09 6.65 12.54
C ARG A 136 -4.30 5.44 13.43
N ARG A 137 -4.09 5.62 14.73
CA ARG A 137 -4.27 4.58 15.73
C ARG A 137 -5.71 4.57 16.24
N VAL A 138 -6.25 3.38 16.49
CA VAL A 138 -7.48 3.24 17.28
C VAL A 138 -7.23 3.71 18.71
N LEU A 139 -8.22 4.37 19.30
CA LEU A 139 -8.09 4.97 20.64
C LEU A 139 -9.03 4.34 21.66
N ASP A 140 -9.86 3.38 21.24
CA ASP A 140 -10.72 2.64 22.14
C ASP A 140 -9.87 1.86 23.17
N PRO A 141 -10.13 1.96 24.48
CA PRO A 141 -9.32 1.33 25.51
C PRO A 141 -9.19 -0.20 25.36
N ASP A 142 -10.26 -0.90 24.94
CA ASP A 142 -10.23 -2.35 24.79
C ASP A 142 -9.41 -2.74 23.55
N ALA A 143 -9.55 -1.99 22.46
CA ALA A 143 -8.71 -2.17 21.27
C ALA A 143 -7.24 -1.86 21.55
N LEU A 144 -6.94 -0.85 22.36
CA LEU A 144 -5.57 -0.53 22.78
C LEU A 144 -4.97 -1.64 23.66
N SER A 145 -5.73 -2.14 24.63
CA SER A 145 -5.32 -3.26 25.49
C SER A 145 -5.00 -4.51 24.67
N TRP A 146 -5.87 -4.85 23.71
CA TRP A 146 -5.63 -5.96 22.79
C TRP A 146 -4.38 -5.74 21.92
N THR A 147 -4.29 -4.59 21.24
CA THR A 147 -3.20 -4.32 20.31
C THR A 147 -1.85 -4.23 21.02
N GLU A 148 -1.74 -3.62 22.20
CA GLU A 148 -0.49 -3.63 22.99
C GLU A 148 -0.07 -5.04 23.41
N ARG A 149 -1.02 -5.94 23.71
CA ARG A 149 -0.69 -7.35 23.99
C ARG A 149 -0.01 -8.03 22.80
N THR A 150 -0.52 -7.78 21.59
CA THR A 150 0.04 -8.36 20.35
C THR A 150 1.42 -7.79 19.97
N ARG A 151 1.84 -6.66 20.56
CA ARG A 151 3.18 -6.07 20.36
C ARG A 151 4.32 -7.04 20.67
N HIS A 152 4.06 -8.00 21.56
CA HIS A 152 5.03 -8.99 22.03
C HIS A 152 5.03 -10.31 21.24
N MET A 153 4.24 -10.43 20.17
CA MET A 153 4.29 -11.58 19.27
C MET A 153 5.69 -11.79 18.67
N PHE A 154 5.95 -12.99 18.17
CA PHE A 154 7.22 -13.38 17.56
C PHE A 154 8.42 -13.09 18.48
N ALA A 155 8.35 -13.61 19.71
CA ALA A 155 9.38 -13.43 20.74
C ALA A 155 9.73 -11.95 21.03
N GLY A 156 8.73 -11.06 20.94
CA GLY A 156 8.90 -9.63 21.23
C GLY A 156 9.33 -8.76 20.04
N THR A 157 9.55 -9.34 18.86
CA THR A 157 10.05 -8.61 17.69
C THR A 157 8.94 -7.93 16.87
N TYR A 158 7.68 -8.29 17.09
CA TYR A 158 6.56 -7.79 16.29
C TYR A 158 6.40 -6.27 16.38
N GLY A 159 6.57 -5.68 17.57
CA GLY A 159 6.42 -4.24 17.77
C GLY A 159 7.35 -3.41 16.89
N SER A 160 8.61 -3.81 16.74
CA SER A 160 9.57 -3.14 15.86
C SER A 160 9.26 -3.39 14.37
N TYR A 161 8.81 -4.60 14.04
CA TYR A 161 8.44 -4.97 12.69
C TYR A 161 7.22 -4.16 12.18
N ALA A 162 6.15 -4.10 12.97
CA ALA A 162 4.88 -3.55 12.53
C ALA A 162 4.82 -2.01 12.54
N LEU A 163 5.61 -1.35 13.40
CA LEU A 163 5.49 0.09 13.61
C LEU A 163 5.98 0.93 12.42
N GLY A 164 7.07 0.52 11.76
CA GLY A 164 7.74 1.30 10.72
C GLY A 164 8.42 2.60 11.23
N ALA A 165 9.01 3.36 10.33
CA ALA A 165 9.56 4.70 10.58
C ALA A 165 8.49 5.78 10.48
N LEU A 166 8.78 7.00 10.93
CA LEU A 166 7.82 8.12 10.87
C LEU A 166 7.43 8.47 9.42
N GLY A 167 8.40 8.53 8.51
CA GLY A 167 8.14 8.80 7.09
C GLY A 167 7.32 7.71 6.40
N GLU A 168 7.30 6.50 6.97
CA GLU A 168 6.46 5.39 6.48
C GLU A 168 5.03 5.43 7.03
N ARG A 169 4.77 6.31 8.01
CA ARG A 169 3.44 6.50 8.63
C ARG A 169 2.84 7.88 8.35
N SER A 170 3.60 8.81 7.79
CA SER A 170 3.17 10.18 7.57
C SER A 170 3.97 10.80 6.43
N ALA A 171 3.30 11.11 5.32
CA ALA A 171 3.95 11.60 4.11
C ALA A 171 3.06 12.58 3.34
N VAL A 172 3.71 13.48 2.59
CA VAL A 172 3.06 14.31 1.58
C VAL A 172 3.41 13.76 0.21
N LEU A 173 2.40 13.39 -0.57
CA LEU A 173 2.53 12.98 -1.96
C LEU A 173 2.08 14.15 -2.83
N ARG A 174 2.90 14.50 -3.82
CA ARG A 174 2.60 15.61 -4.74
C ARG A 174 2.11 15.04 -6.05
N TRP A 175 1.09 15.69 -6.64
CA TRP A 175 0.74 15.44 -8.03
C TRP A 175 1.88 15.98 -8.92
N ARG A 176 1.94 15.47 -10.16
CA ARG A 176 2.84 16.02 -11.16
C ARG A 176 2.41 17.41 -11.59
#